data_AF-A0A759DPE4-F1
#
_entry.id   AF-A0A759DPE4-F1
#
_cell.length_a   1.000
_cell.length_b   1.000
_cell.length_c   1.000
_cell.angle_alpha   90.00
_cell.angle_beta   90.00
_cell.angle_gamma   90.00
#
_symmetry.space_group_name_H-M   'P 1'
#
loop_
_entity.id
_entity.type
_entity.pdbx_description
1 polymer ?
#
loop_
_entity_poly.entity_id
_entity_poly.type
_entity_poly.pdbx_seq_one_letter_code
_entity_poly.pdbx_strand_id
1 'polypeptide(L)' 'MELLLLSNSTLPGKAWLEHALPLIANQLNGRRSAVFIPFAGVTQTWDEYTD' A
#
# COMPACT_ATOMS: atom_id res chain seq x y z
N MET A 1 16.54 -8.97 -3.13
CA MET A 1 15.82 -7.73 -2.81
C MET A 1 14.36 -8.01 -3.07
N GLU A 2 13.47 -7.79 -2.10
CA GLU A 2 12.04 -8.10 -2.20
C GLU A 2 11.26 -6.80 -2.40
N LEU A 3 10.85 -6.52 -3.65
CA LEU A 3 10.12 -5.30 -4.00
C LEU A 3 8.79 -5.63 -4.66
N LEU A 4 7.77 -4.84 -4.34
CA LEU A 4 6.52 -4.74 -5.07
C LEU A 4 6.32 -3.29 -5.51
N LEU A 5 6.47 -3.03 -6.80
CA LEU A 5 6.36 -1.68 -7.39
C LEU A 5 5.06 -1.59 -8.20
N LEU A 6 4.07 -0.88 -7.65
CA LEU A 6 2.74 -0.74 -8.24
C LEU A 6 2.67 0.53 -9.11
N SER A 7 1.96 0.46 -10.23
CA SER A 7 1.78 1.60 -11.14
C SER A 7 0.75 2.62 -10.62
N ASN A 8 -0.29 2.15 -9.91
CA ASN A 8 -1.31 2.97 -9.29
C ASN A 8 -1.95 2.27 -8.08
N SER A 9 -2.77 2.99 -7.33
CA SER A 9 -3.43 2.46 -6.14
C SER A 9 -4.76 1.76 -6.41
N THR A 10 -5.47 2.10 -7.49
CA THR A 10 -6.90 1.76 -7.66
C THR A 10 -7.22 1.42 -9.11
N LEU A 11 -7.74 0.21 -9.33
CA LEU A 11 -8.30 -0.19 -10.62
C LEU A 11 -9.74 0.33 -10.78
N PRO A 12 -10.24 0.51 -12.02
CA PRO A 12 -11.62 0.91 -12.25
C PRO A 12 -12.63 -0.02 -11.56
N GLY A 13 -13.53 0.55 -10.75
CA GLY A 13 -14.58 -0.20 -10.04
C GLY A 13 -14.09 -1.03 -8.84
N LYS A 14 -12.86 -0.79 -8.37
CA LYS A 14 -12.24 -1.53 -7.26
C LYS A 14 -11.91 -0.59 -6.10
N ALA A 15 -11.82 -1.15 -4.90
CA ALA A 15 -11.40 -0.39 -3.73
C ALA A 15 -9.90 -0.04 -3.81
N TRP A 16 -9.50 0.93 -2.99
CA TRP A 16 -8.10 1.35 -2.86
C TRP A 16 -7.22 0.16 -2.43
N LEU A 17 -6.10 -0.05 -3.13
CA LEU A 17 -5.16 -1.17 -2.98
C LEU A 17 -5.76 -2.58 -3.11
N GLU A 18 -7.03 -2.75 -3.48
CA GLU A 18 -7.68 -4.08 -3.54
C GLU A 18 -6.86 -5.09 -4.37
N HIS A 19 -6.36 -4.65 -5.52
CA HIS A 19 -5.57 -5.50 -6.42
C HIS A 19 -4.15 -5.80 -5.89
N ALA A 20 -3.63 -5.02 -4.95
CA ALA A 20 -2.32 -5.20 -4.35
C ALA A 20 -2.33 -6.19 -3.18
N LEU A 21 -3.46 -6.33 -2.48
CA LEU A 21 -3.60 -7.21 -1.31
C LEU A 21 -3.10 -8.66 -1.55
N PRO A 22 -3.51 -9.37 -2.62
CA PRO A 22 -3.02 -10.73 -2.85
C PRO A 22 -1.52 -10.77 -3.19
N LEU A 23 -0.99 -9.74 -3.85
CA LEU A 23 0.43 -9.64 -4.21
C LEU A 23 1.30 -9.46 -2.96
N ILE A 24 0.89 -8.54 -2.08
CA ILE A 24 1.54 -8.31 -0.79
C ILE A 24 1.50 -9.61 0.03
N ALA A 25 0.33 -10.22 0.19
CA ALA A 25 0.16 -11.44 1.00
C ALA A 25 1.10 -12.58 0.58
N ASN A 26 1.25 -12.80 -0.73
CA ASN A 26 2.14 -13.82 -1.28
C ASN A 26 3.62 -13.52 -1.00
N GLN A 27 4.00 -12.23 -0.93
CA GLN A 27 5.39 -11.82 -0.75
C GLN A 27 5.79 -11.57 0.72
N LEU A 28 4.82 -11.39 1.64
CA LEU A 28 5.09 -11.12 3.06
C LEU A 28 6.04 -12.14 3.67
N ASN A 29 5.88 -13.43 3.35
CA ASN A 29 6.72 -14.52 3.82
C ASN A 29 7.00 -14.40 5.35
N GLY A 30 5.91 -14.28 6.12
CA GLY A 30 5.93 -14.16 7.59
C GLY A 30 6.19 -12.74 8.16
N ARG A 31 6.54 -11.75 7.34
CA ARG A 31 6.75 -10.36 7.79
C ARG A 31 5.43 -9.75 8.25
N ARG A 32 5.48 -9.03 9.38
CA ARG A 32 4.31 -8.36 9.98
C ARG A 32 4.57 -6.92 10.44
N SER A 33 5.82 -6.56 10.68
CA SER A 33 6.18 -5.19 11.05
C SER A 33 6.44 -4.37 9.80
N ALA A 34 5.74 -3.24 9.67
CA ALA A 34 5.91 -2.30 8.57
C ALA A 34 6.04 -0.88 9.14
N VAL A 35 6.77 -0.02 8.42
CA VAL A 35 6.77 1.42 8.62
C VAL A 35 6.15 2.06 7.38
N PHE A 36 5.20 2.98 7.58
CA PHE A 36 4.55 3.70 6.49
C PHE A 36 5.23 5.05 6.27
N ILE A 37 5.40 5.44 5.01
CA ILE A 37 6.08 6.68 4.62
C ILE A 37 5.05 7.61 3.94
N PRO A 38 4.44 8.56 4.67
CA PRO A 38 3.28 9.32 4.20
C PRO A 38 3.63 10.60 3.41
N PHE A 39 4.91 10.93 3.25
CA PHE A 39 5.36 12.26 2.83
C PHE A 39 4.96 12.67 1.39
N ALA A 40 4.48 11.74 0.57
CA ALA A 40 3.93 12.05 -0.76
C ALA A 40 2.49 12.61 -0.70
N GLY A 41 1.76 12.41 0.41
CA GLY A 41 0.43 12.96 0.61
C GLY A 41 0.50 14.47 0.87
N VAL A 42 -0.29 15.24 0.12
CA VAL A 42 -0.33 16.72 0.21
C VAL A 42 -1.70 17.24 0.63
N THR A 43 -2.79 16.61 0.17
CA THR A 43 -4.16 17.10 0.35
C THR A 43 -4.90 16.47 1.56
N GLN A 44 -4.23 15.61 2.30
CA GLN A 44 -4.69 14.99 3.55
C GLN A 44 -3.55 15.02 4.57
N THR A 45 -3.86 14.95 5.86
CA THR A 45 -2.83 14.83 6.89
C THR A 45 -2.15 13.46 6.83
N TRP A 46 -0.97 13.34 7.44
CA TRP A 46 -0.24 12.07 7.46
C TRP A 46 -0.91 11.01 8.34
N ASP A 47 -1.54 11.44 9.44
CA ASP A 47 -2.28 10.56 10.34
C ASP A 47 -3.51 9.97 9.64
N GLU A 48 -4.29 10.81 8.92
CA GLU A 48 -5.41 10.34 8.10
C GLU A 48 -4.97 9.37 6.98
N TYR A 49 -3.73 9.47 6.50
CA TYR A 49 -3.22 8.56 5.47
C TYR A 49 -2.77 7.20 6.05
N THR A 50 -2.60 7.10 7.37
CA THR A 50 -2.21 5.84 8.05
C THR A 50 -3.37 5.04 8.62
N ASP A 51 -4.55 5.65 8.72
CA ASP A 51 -5.77 5.05 9.28
C ASP A 51 -6.55 4.22 8.24
#